data_AF-A0A433SCZ3-F1
#
_entry.id   AF-A0A433SCZ3-F1
#
_cell.length_a   1.000
_cell.length_b   1.000
_cell.length_c   1.000
_cell.angle_alpha   90.00
_cell.angle_beta   90.00
_cell.angle_gamma   90.00
#
_symmetry.space_group_name_H-M   'P 1'
#
loop_
_entity.id
_entity.type
_entity.pdbx_description
1 polymer ?
#
loop_
_entity_poly.entity_id
_entity_poly.type
_entity_poly.pdbx_seq_one_letter_code
_entity_poly.pdbx_strand_id
1 'polypeptide(L)'
;MNHDQVMLGYYIALFAVLPLAFLVFLYLMVRVLKKVNTLNLPPSTTVVGGQVFIRSIPAIVVLIILTIPVFYFSHLVKQEDYCKTVIAVNHITSPNNRMLQERCSSFDIEKLIEEVGQQTAQATQ
;
A
#
# COMPACT_ATOMS: atom_id res chain seq x y z
N MET A 1 0.54 7.30 15.06
CA MET A 1 -0.48 7.76 14.07
C MET A 1 -1.84 7.25 14.53
N ASN A 2 -2.92 8.04 14.41
CA ASN A 2 -4.26 7.56 14.81
C ASN A 2 -4.83 6.62 13.74
N HIS A 3 -5.70 5.68 14.15
CA HIS A 3 -6.40 4.76 13.25
C HIS A 3 -7.06 5.50 12.06
N ASP A 4 -7.78 6.58 12.35
CA ASP A 4 -8.46 7.38 11.33
C ASP A 4 -7.50 7.97 10.27
N GLN A 5 -6.29 8.35 10.69
CA GLN A 5 -5.29 8.90 9.77
C GLN A 5 -4.69 7.81 8.87
N VAL A 6 -4.49 6.62 9.42
CA VAL A 6 -3.96 5.45 8.68
C VAL A 6 -5.01 4.99 7.66
N MET A 7 -6.27 4.88 8.09
CA MET A 7 -7.39 4.49 7.23
C MET A 7 -7.66 5.53 6.13
N LEU A 8 -7.66 6.82 6.47
CA LEU A 8 -7.81 7.88 5.48
C LEU A 8 -6.69 7.83 4.44
N GLY A 9 -5.43 7.69 4.88
CA GLY A 9 -4.27 7.53 4.01
C GLY A 9 -4.38 6.31 3.11
N TYR A 10 -4.82 5.18 3.65
CA TYR A 10 -5.07 3.95 2.91
C TYR A 10 -6.15 4.14 1.83
N TYR A 11 -7.29 4.74 2.17
CA TYR A 11 -8.38 4.99 1.21
C TYR A 11 -7.97 5.96 0.10
N ILE A 12 -7.27 7.04 0.42
CA ILE A 12 -6.73 7.96 -0.58
C ILE A 12 -5.74 7.22 -1.49
N ALA A 13 -4.83 6.44 -0.92
CA ALA A 13 -3.88 5.66 -1.70
C ALA A 13 -4.59 4.65 -2.63
N LEU A 14 -5.60 3.95 -2.13
CA LEU A 14 -6.30 2.89 -2.86
C LEU A 14 -7.27 3.43 -3.92
N PHE A 15 -8.04 4.48 -3.61
CA PHE A 15 -9.11 4.97 -4.48
C PHE A 15 -8.76 6.22 -5.29
N ALA A 16 -7.71 6.96 -4.91
CA ALA A 16 -7.25 8.11 -5.70
C ALA A 16 -5.90 7.82 -6.37
N VAL A 17 -4.88 7.42 -5.60
CA VAL A 17 -3.52 7.25 -6.12
C VAL A 17 -3.42 6.05 -7.06
N LEU A 18 -4.00 4.90 -6.70
CA LEU A 18 -3.91 3.69 -7.52
C LEU A 18 -4.62 3.84 -8.90
N PRO A 19 -5.86 4.37 -8.99
CA PRO A 19 -6.47 4.63 -10.29
C PRO A 19 -5.69 5.67 -11.11
N LEU A 20 -5.17 6.72 -10.46
CA LEU A 20 -4.35 7.72 -11.12
C LEU A 20 -3.06 7.10 -11.68
N ALA A 21 -2.38 6.25 -10.91
CA ALA A 21 -1.19 5.52 -11.34
C ALA A 21 -1.49 4.62 -12.55
N PHE A 22 -2.64 3.95 -12.55
CA PHE A 22 -3.08 3.14 -13.67
C PHE A 22 -3.38 3.98 -14.93
N LEU A 23 -4.04 5.13 -14.78
CA LEU A 23 -4.28 6.06 -15.90
C LEU A 23 -2.98 6.60 -16.50
N VAL A 24 -2.01 6.98 -15.65
CA VAL A 24 -0.69 7.43 -16.10
C VAL A 24 0.04 6.30 -16.83
N PHE A 25 0.01 5.08 -16.30
CA PHE A 25 0.60 3.92 -16.94
C PHE A 25 -0.02 3.63 -18.30
N LEU A 26 -1.35 3.60 -18.41
CA LEU A 26 -2.05 3.42 -19.68
C LEU A 26 -1.68 4.50 -20.70
N TYR A 27 -1.65 5.76 -20.27
CA TYR A 27 -1.24 6.88 -21.12
C TYR A 27 0.18 6.69 -21.67
N LEU A 28 1.14 6.31 -20.82
CA LEU A 28 2.51 6.04 -21.23
C LEU A 28 2.61 4.82 -22.16
N MET A 29 1.86 3.75 -21.88
CA MET A 29 1.81 2.54 -22.72
C MET A 29 1.25 2.83 -24.12
N VAL A 30 0.17 3.61 -24.21
CA VAL A 30 -0.37 4.06 -25.51
C VAL A 30 0.67 4.88 -26.28
N ARG A 31 1.44 5.72 -25.58
CA ARG A 31 2.53 6.49 -26.21
C ARG A 31 3.66 5.60 -26.72
N VAL A 32 4.00 4.53 -26.00
CA VAL A 32 4.98 3.53 -26.41
C VAL A 32 4.49 2.77 -27.65
N LEU A 33 3.24 2.30 -27.64
CA LEU A 33 2.63 1.58 -28.76
C LEU A 33 2.61 2.44 -30.02
N LYS A 34 2.19 3.71 -29.92
CA LYS A 34 2.21 4.66 -31.04
C LYS A 34 3.62 4.81 -31.63
N LYS A 35 4.65 4.98 -30.77
CA LYS A 35 6.04 5.09 -31.22
C LYS A 35 6.53 3.83 -31.92
N VAL A 36 6.23 2.66 -31.38
CA VAL A 36 6.61 1.37 -31.98
C VAL A 36 5.95 1.19 -33.34
N ASN A 37 4.67 1.55 -33.47
CA ASN A 37 3.94 1.46 -34.74
C ASN A 37 4.53 2.38 -35.83
N THR A 38 5.04 3.56 -35.44
CA THR A 38 5.68 4.50 -36.39
C THR A 38 7.08 4.08 -36.87
N LEU A 39 7.70 3.07 -36.26
CA LEU A 39 9.09 2.72 -36.54
C LEU A 39 9.30 1.79 -37.74
N ASN A 40 8.23 1.42 -38.47
CA ASN A 40 8.29 0.51 -39.62
C ASN A 40 9.18 -0.72 -39.35
N LEU A 41 9.03 -1.31 -38.15
CA LEU A 41 9.80 -2.47 -37.74
C LEU A 41 9.47 -3.65 -38.65
N PRO A 42 10.43 -4.56 -38.90
CA PRO A 42 10.13 -5.79 -39.63
C PRO A 42 8.98 -6.53 -38.93
N PRO A 43 8.10 -7.24 -39.68
CA PRO A 43 6.90 -7.89 -39.16
C PRO A 43 7.22 -9.17 -38.37
N SER A 44 8.21 -9.10 -37.49
CA SER A 44 8.57 -10.14 -36.54
C SER A 44 7.97 -9.79 -35.18
N THR A 45 7.11 -10.67 -34.68
CA THR A 45 6.50 -10.57 -33.35
C THR A 45 7.55 -10.45 -32.24
N THR A 46 8.71 -11.13 -32.38
CA THR A 46 9.82 -11.05 -31.44
C THR A 46 10.49 -9.68 -31.42
N VAL A 47 10.74 -9.09 -32.59
CA VAL A 47 11.38 -7.76 -32.71
C VAL A 47 10.46 -6.66 -32.21
N VAL A 48 9.18 -6.72 -32.58
CA VAL A 48 8.17 -5.77 -32.13
C VAL A 48 7.95 -5.90 -30.61
N GLY A 49 7.80 -7.13 -30.10
CA GLY A 49 7.62 -7.40 -28.67
C GLY A 49 8.78 -6.91 -27.81
N GLY A 50 10.03 -7.17 -28.24
CA GLY A 50 11.22 -6.69 -27.53
C GLY A 50 11.31 -5.16 -27.47
N GLN A 51 11.00 -4.47 -28.58
CA GLN A 51 10.98 -3.00 -28.62
C GLN A 51 9.87 -2.39 -27.77
N VAL A 52 8.68 -3.03 -27.71
CA VAL A 52 7.61 -2.61 -26.81
C VAL A 52 8.05 -2.76 -25.35
N PHE A 53 8.62 -3.91 -24.99
CA PHE A 53 9.06 -4.19 -23.62
C PHE A 53 10.14 -3.21 -23.15
N ILE A 54 11.19 -2.98 -23.93
CA ILE A 54 12.26 -2.04 -23.54
C ILE A 54 11.71 -0.63 -23.36
N ARG A 55 10.80 -0.20 -24.25
CA ARG A 55 10.21 1.14 -24.17
C ARG A 55 9.14 1.28 -23.10
N SER A 56 8.56 0.18 -22.61
CA SER A 56 7.61 0.21 -21.49
C SER A 56 8.30 0.23 -20.13
N ILE A 57 9.61 -0.08 -20.03
CA ILE A 57 10.36 -0.03 -18.75
C ILE A 57 10.14 1.27 -17.97
N PRO A 58 10.26 2.49 -18.56
CA PRO A 58 10.01 3.72 -17.82
C PRO A 58 8.57 3.82 -17.29
N ALA A 59 7.58 3.34 -18.05
CA ALA A 59 6.18 3.34 -17.62
C ALA A 59 5.97 2.38 -16.44
N ILE A 60 6.60 1.21 -16.49
CA ILE A 60 6.56 0.22 -15.39
C ILE A 60 7.23 0.80 -14.14
N VAL A 61 8.39 1.46 -14.27
CA VAL A 61 9.09 2.08 -13.14
C VAL A 61 8.22 3.16 -12.48
N VAL A 62 7.58 4.03 -13.28
CA VAL A 62 6.66 5.04 -12.76
C VAL A 62 5.48 4.39 -12.03
N LEU A 63 4.90 3.32 -12.59
CA LEU A 63 3.82 2.58 -11.94
C LEU A 63 4.26 2.04 -10.57
N ILE A 64 5.43 1.39 -10.50
CA ILE A 64 5.97 0.85 -9.25
C ILE A 64 6.11 1.96 -8.20
N ILE A 65 6.74 3.08 -8.55
CA ILE A 65 6.96 4.20 -7.63
C ILE A 65 5.62 4.73 -7.09
N LEU A 66 4.63 4.90 -7.97
CA LEU A 66 3.31 5.40 -7.58
C LEU A 66 2.52 4.40 -6.73
N THR A 67 2.82 3.10 -6.80
CA THR A 67 2.21 2.08 -5.93
C THR A 67 2.84 1.98 -4.54
N ILE A 68 4.05 2.53 -4.31
CA ILE A 68 4.74 2.46 -3.00
C ILE A 68 3.86 2.96 -1.84
N PRO A 69 3.18 4.12 -1.93
CA PRO A 69 2.31 4.60 -0.86
C PRO A 69 1.19 3.61 -0.52
N VAL A 70 0.60 2.95 -1.53
CA VAL A 70 -0.48 1.96 -1.34
C VAL A 70 0.02 0.78 -0.51
N PHE A 71 1.21 0.24 -0.87
CA PHE A 71 1.83 -0.84 -0.11
C PHE A 71 2.22 -0.41 1.30
N TYR A 72 2.73 0.82 1.46
CA TYR A 72 3.10 1.36 2.77
C TYR A 72 1.90 1.47 3.71
N PHE A 73 0.80 2.11 3.27
CA PHE A 73 -0.41 2.22 4.09
C PHE A 73 -1.06 0.86 4.34
N SER A 74 -1.05 -0.05 3.35
CA SER A 74 -1.54 -1.42 3.57
C SER A 74 -0.73 -2.17 4.62
N HIS A 75 0.60 -2.00 4.64
CA HIS A 75 1.45 -2.58 5.68
C HIS A 75 1.14 -1.98 7.06
N LEU A 76 0.96 -0.66 7.15
CA LEU A 76 0.59 -0.01 8.40
C LEU A 76 -0.74 -0.56 8.96
N VAL A 77 -1.78 -0.69 8.14
CA VAL A 77 -3.07 -1.26 8.58
C VAL A 77 -2.89 -2.68 9.13
N LYS A 78 -2.13 -3.54 8.43
CA LYS A 78 -1.85 -4.91 8.90
C LYS A 78 -1.05 -4.93 10.20
N GLN A 79 -0.11 -4.01 10.36
CA GLN A 79 0.69 -3.88 11.58
C GLN A 79 -0.19 -3.43 12.75
N GLU A 80 -1.15 -2.54 12.51
CA GLU A 80 -2.12 -2.12 13.52
C GLU A 80 -3.00 -3.29 13.99
N ASP A 81 -3.57 -4.07 13.07
CA ASP A 81 -4.38 -5.26 13.38
C ASP A 81 -3.58 -6.29 14.18
N TYR A 82 -2.31 -6.49 13.80
CA TYR A 82 -1.39 -7.36 14.53
C TYR A 82 -1.18 -6.86 15.96
N CYS A 83 -0.93 -5.55 16.13
CA CYS A 83 -0.73 -4.94 17.45
C CYS A 83 -1.98 -5.09 18.34
N LYS A 84 -3.18 -4.82 17.80
CA LYS A 84 -4.46 -5.01 18.49
C LYS A 84 -4.66 -6.46 18.94
N THR A 85 -4.36 -7.42 18.05
CA THR A 85 -4.45 -8.86 18.35
C THR A 85 -3.50 -9.27 19.48
N VAL A 86 -2.25 -8.78 19.46
CA VAL A 86 -1.26 -9.08 20.51
C VAL A 86 -1.70 -8.52 21.86
N ILE A 87 -2.25 -7.31 21.91
CA ILE A 87 -2.78 -6.71 23.15
C ILE A 87 -3.94 -7.55 23.69
N ALA A 88 -4.90 -7.92 22.82
CA ALA A 88 -6.09 -8.67 23.21
C ALA A 88 -5.75 -10.05 23.79
N VAL A 89 -4.83 -10.79 23.15
CA VAL A 89 -4.45 -12.16 23.55
C VAL A 89 -3.58 -12.17 24.82
N ASN A 90 -2.72 -11.17 25.01
CA ASN A 90 -1.80 -11.12 26.16
C ASN A 90 -2.31 -10.26 27.32
N HIS A 91 -3.54 -9.72 27.22
CA HIS A 91 -4.15 -8.83 28.21
C HIS A 91 -3.22 -7.69 28.66
N ILE A 92 -2.49 -7.10 27.72
CA ILE A 92 -1.49 -6.07 28.04
C ILE A 92 -2.21 -4.76 28.35
N THR A 93 -2.10 -4.32 29.60
CA THR A 93 -2.71 -3.08 30.12
C THR A 93 -1.71 -1.94 30.27
N SER A 94 -0.40 -2.22 30.21
CA SER A 94 0.64 -1.20 30.36
C SER A 94 1.17 -0.73 29.00
N PRO A 95 1.17 0.60 28.72
CA PRO A 95 1.72 1.17 27.49
C PRO A 95 3.26 1.06 27.40
N ASN A 96 3.94 0.78 28.52
CA ASN A 96 5.40 0.64 28.60
C ASN A 96 5.89 -0.80 28.33
N ASN A 97 5.06 -1.67 27.76
CA ASN A 97 5.50 -3.02 27.45
C ASN A 97 6.53 -2.97 26.30
N ARG A 98 7.75 -3.42 26.60
CA ARG A 98 8.92 -3.38 25.70
C ARG A 98 8.65 -4.05 24.35
N MET A 99 7.86 -5.12 24.34
CA MET A 99 7.49 -5.85 23.13
C MET A 99 6.55 -5.04 22.21
N LEU A 100 5.64 -4.26 22.80
CA LEU A 100 4.73 -3.36 22.08
C LEU A 100 5.45 -2.12 21.57
N GLN A 101 6.38 -1.55 22.35
CA GLN A 101 7.18 -0.43 21.88
C GLN A 101 8.06 -0.78 20.68
N GLU A 102 8.69 -1.95 20.66
CA GLU A 102 9.54 -2.33 19.53
C GLU A 102 8.74 -2.61 18.24
N ARG A 103 7.54 -3.20 18.36
CA ARG A 103 6.75 -3.63 17.19
C ARG A 103 5.64 -2.67 16.77
N CYS A 104 5.19 -1.80 17.67
CA CYS A 104 4.04 -0.91 17.47
C CYS A 104 4.40 0.57 17.67
N SER A 105 5.70 0.93 17.67
CA SER A 105 6.18 2.32 17.84
C SER A 105 5.60 3.33 16.85
N SER A 106 5.18 2.89 15.67
CA SER A 106 4.53 3.74 14.67
C SER A 106 3.14 4.23 15.09
N PHE A 107 2.52 3.58 16.09
CA PHE A 107 1.16 3.81 16.54
C PHE A 107 1.13 4.34 17.97
N ASP A 108 0.03 5.02 18.32
CA ASP A 108 -0.20 5.52 19.66
C ASP A 108 -0.67 4.36 20.56
N ILE A 109 0.28 3.80 21.34
CA ILE A 109 0.07 2.56 22.11
C ILE A 109 -1.04 2.73 23.15
N GLU A 110 -1.14 3.90 23.78
CA GLU A 110 -2.18 4.18 24.78
C GLU A 110 -3.58 4.07 24.16
N LYS A 111 -3.76 4.66 22.97
CA LYS A 111 -5.03 4.56 22.23
C LYS A 111 -5.36 3.15 21.78
N LEU A 112 -4.35 2.39 21.33
CA LEU A 112 -4.57 0.99 20.93
C LEU A 112 -5.04 0.13 22.11
N ILE A 113 -4.50 0.34 23.31
CA ILE A 113 -4.92 -0.39 24.52
C ILE A 113 -6.34 0.01 24.92
N GLU A 114 -6.69 1.30 24.84
CA GLU A 114 -8.04 1.79 25.13
C GLU A 114 -9.09 1.20 24.17
N GLU A 115 -8.81 1.20 22.86
CA GLU A 115 -9.70 0.63 21.84
C GLU A 115 -9.95 -0.87 22.05
N VAL A 116 -8.90 -1.64 22.34
CA VAL A 116 -9.02 -3.09 22.61
C VAL A 116 -9.78 -3.34 23.92
N GLY A 117 -9.55 -2.52 24.94
CA GLY A 117 -10.27 -2.57 26.21
C GLY A 117 -11.78 -2.31 26.07
N GLN A 118 -12.17 -1.35 25.22
CA GLN A 118 -13.58 -1.08 24.92
C GLN A 118 -14.23 -2.22 24.12
N GLN A 119 -13.53 -2.79 23.14
CA GLN A 119 -14.01 -3.91 22.33
C GLN A 119 -14.21 -5.18 23.16
N THR A 120 -13.30 -5.47 24.11
CA THR A 120 -13.45 -6.63 25.01
C THR A 120 -14.60 -6.44 26.00
N ALA A 121 -14.82 -5.23 26.52
CA ALA A 121 -15.94 -4.93 27.40
C ALA A 121 -17.31 -5.06 26.69
N GLN A 122 -17.39 -4.75 25.40
CA GLN A 122 -18.60 -4.96 24.59
C GLN A 122 -18.85 -6.43 24.23
N ALA A 123 -17.80 -7.25 24.12
CA ALA A 123 -17.92 -8.68 23.83
C ALA A 123 -18.33 -9.54 25.05
N THR A 124 -18.40 -8.95 26.25
CA THR A 124 -18.81 -9.63 27.50
C THR A 124 -20.24 -9.29 27.96
N GLN A 125 -20.99 -8.51 27.17
CA GLN A 125 -22.42 -8.27 27.34
C GLN A 125 -23.24 -9.14 26.39
#